data_AF-A0A9E2NNM4-F1
#
_entry.id   AF-A0A9E2NNM4-F1
#
_cell.length_a   1.000
_cell.length_b   1.000
_cell.length_c   1.000
_cell.angle_alpha   90.00
_cell.angle_beta   90.00
_cell.angle_gamma   90.00
#
_symmetry.space_group_name_H-M   'P 1'
#
loop_
_entity.id
_entity.type
_entity.pdbx_description
1 polymer ?
#
loop_
_entity_poly.entity_id
_entity_poly.type
_entity_poly.pdbx_seq_one_letter_code
_entity_poly.pdbx_strand_id
1 'polypeptide(L)'
;MKQQYDGYHFSKQGIGVYNPFSLLNAFKKKEISDYWFKTGTPTFLVKLLQAADYNLPQLKGIYVDESTLTSVDENHADPIPVLFQSGYLTISAYDTEMGYRLDFPNQEVEHGFFDFLMPLYGVIEEPDNDR
;
A
#
# COMPACT_ATOMS: atom_id res chain seq x y z
N MET A 1 -12.25 -3.73 -15.17
CA MET A 1 -11.32 -2.59 -15.32
C MET A 1 -11.49 -1.56 -14.23
N LYS A 2 -12.62 -0.81 -14.15
CA LYS A 2 -12.79 0.20 -13.09
C LYS A 2 -12.57 -0.35 -11.68
N GLN A 3 -13.28 -1.40 -11.29
CA GLN A 3 -13.18 -1.94 -9.93
C GLN A 3 -11.80 -2.50 -9.53
N GLN A 4 -10.95 -2.89 -10.50
CA GLN A 4 -9.65 -3.51 -10.21
C GLN A 4 -8.48 -2.53 -10.22
N TYR A 5 -8.60 -1.47 -11.01
CA TYR A 5 -7.46 -0.59 -11.27
C TYR A 5 -7.76 0.88 -10.96
N ASP A 6 -9.03 1.29 -10.91
CA ASP A 6 -9.45 2.67 -10.64
C ASP A 6 -9.34 2.98 -9.14
N GLY A 7 -9.30 4.28 -8.81
CA GLY A 7 -9.27 4.77 -7.44
C GLY A 7 -7.92 5.25 -6.94
N TYR A 8 -6.83 5.16 -7.72
CA TYR A 8 -5.57 5.81 -7.35
C TYR A 8 -5.65 7.32 -7.64
N HIS A 9 -5.27 8.16 -6.68
CA HIS A 9 -5.33 9.61 -6.81
C HIS A 9 -3.93 10.24 -6.63
N PHE A 10 -3.54 11.07 -7.59
CA PHE A 10 -2.29 11.84 -7.56
C PHE A 10 -2.47 13.28 -7.04
N SER A 11 -3.70 13.73 -6.77
CA SER A 11 -3.96 15.12 -6.35
C SER A 11 -5.20 15.25 -5.46
N LYS A 12 -5.26 16.35 -4.71
CA LYS A 12 -6.34 16.69 -3.75
C LYS A 12 -7.75 16.68 -4.35
N GLN A 13 -7.87 16.94 -5.66
CA GLN A 13 -9.14 17.06 -6.39
C GLN A 13 -9.17 16.17 -7.65
N GLY A 14 -8.34 15.14 -7.69
CA GLY A 14 -8.18 14.30 -8.86
C GLY A 14 -9.37 13.38 -9.13
N ILE A 15 -9.59 13.05 -10.40
CA ILE A 15 -10.37 11.88 -10.80
C ILE A 15 -9.51 10.66 -10.46
N GLY A 16 -10.12 9.59 -9.93
CA GLY A 16 -9.45 8.30 -9.78
C GLY A 16 -8.82 7.88 -11.10
N VAL A 17 -7.53 7.55 -11.06
CA VAL A 17 -6.81 7.05 -12.23
C VAL A 17 -6.42 5.61 -12.02
N TYR A 18 -6.20 4.94 -13.15
CA TYR A 18 -5.71 3.58 -13.13
C TYR A 18 -4.28 3.52 -12.61
N ASN A 19 -3.97 2.53 -11.76
CA ASN A 19 -2.58 2.28 -11.37
C ASN A 19 -1.70 2.07 -12.60
N PRO A 20 -0.68 2.92 -12.83
CA PRO A 20 0.12 2.89 -14.05
C PRO A 20 0.83 1.55 -14.25
N PHE A 21 1.28 0.93 -13.16
CA PHE A 21 1.98 -0.34 -13.18
C PHE A 21 1.05 -1.50 -13.55
N SER A 22 -0.16 -1.54 -12.99
CA SER A 22 -1.18 -2.53 -13.35
C SER A 22 -1.60 -2.40 -14.82
N LEU A 23 -1.77 -1.16 -15.30
CA LEU A 23 -2.16 -0.88 -16.68
C LEU A 23 -1.08 -1.32 -17.69
N LEU A 24 0.19 -1.03 -17.40
CA LEU A 24 1.32 -1.47 -18.23
C LEU A 24 1.41 -3.00 -18.33
N ASN A 25 1.20 -3.71 -17.22
CA ASN A 25 1.22 -5.17 -17.21
C ASN A 25 0.02 -5.77 -17.94
N ALA A 26 -1.18 -5.21 -17.76
CA ALA A 26 -2.38 -5.63 -18.50
C ALA A 26 -2.20 -5.46 -20.02
N PHE A 27 -1.62 -4.34 -20.46
CA PHE A 27 -1.31 -4.15 -21.88
C PHE A 27 -0.22 -5.10 -22.39
N LYS A 28 0.82 -5.35 -21.59
CA LYS A 28 1.93 -6.24 -21.95
C LYS A 28 1.48 -7.70 -22.09
N LYS A 29 0.63 -8.17 -21.18
CA LYS A 29 0.18 -9.57 -21.12
C LYS A 29 -1.15 -9.81 -21.82
N LYS A 30 -1.86 -8.74 -22.22
CA LYS A 30 -3.17 -8.77 -22.90
C LYS A 30 -4.24 -9.53 -22.11
N GLU A 31 -4.12 -9.57 -20.79
CA GLU A 31 -5.09 -10.17 -19.88
C GLU A 31 -5.32 -9.18 -18.72
N ILE A 32 -6.51 -9.24 -18.13
CA ILE A 32 -6.81 -8.53 -16.88
C ILE A 32 -6.46 -9.50 -15.75
N SER A 33 -5.55 -9.11 -14.86
CA SER A 33 -5.10 -9.89 -13.71
C SER A 33 -4.65 -8.98 -12.57
N ASP A 34 -4.41 -9.53 -11.39
CA ASP A 34 -4.08 -8.79 -10.16
C ASP A 34 -2.62 -8.32 -10.17
N TYR A 35 -2.22 -7.59 -11.22
CA TYR A 35 -0.87 -7.06 -11.38
C TYR A 35 -0.52 -5.99 -10.37
N TRP A 36 -1.52 -5.43 -9.69
CA TRP A 36 -1.29 -4.60 -8.50
C TRP A 36 -0.55 -5.39 -7.43
N PHE A 37 -0.86 -6.67 -7.30
CA PHE A 37 -0.43 -7.51 -6.20
C PHE A 37 0.76 -8.44 -6.56
N LYS A 38 0.82 -8.94 -7.79
CA LYS A 38 1.66 -10.10 -8.17
C LYS A 38 3.17 -9.85 -8.38
N THR A 39 3.68 -8.62 -8.30
CA THR A 39 5.07 -8.33 -8.73
C THR A 39 6.02 -8.02 -7.57
N GLY A 40 6.41 -9.02 -6.78
CA GLY A 40 7.59 -8.95 -5.87
C GLY A 40 7.54 -7.99 -4.68
N THR A 41 6.64 -7.00 -4.68
CA THR A 41 6.39 -6.03 -3.61
C THR A 41 5.84 -6.62 -2.31
N PRO A 42 5.03 -7.71 -2.30
CA PRO A 42 4.37 -8.16 -1.08
C PRO A 42 5.35 -8.56 0.04
N THR A 43 6.39 -9.34 -0.27
CA THR A 43 7.36 -9.79 0.75
C THR A 43 8.23 -8.67 1.30
N PHE A 44 8.58 -7.67 0.49
CA PHE A 44 9.32 -6.50 0.95
C PHE A 44 8.47 -5.64 1.89
N LEU A 45 7.20 -5.38 1.55
CA LEU A 45 6.29 -4.61 2.39
C LEU A 45 5.97 -5.31 3.71
N VAL A 46 5.88 -6.65 3.73
CA VAL A 46 5.74 -7.41 4.97
C VAL A 46 6.92 -7.12 5.91
N LYS A 47 8.14 -7.25 5.40
CA LYS A 47 9.36 -7.02 6.20
C LYS A 47 9.45 -5.58 6.68
N LEU A 48 9.06 -4.63 5.85
CA LEU A 48 8.99 -3.21 6.17
C LEU A 48 8.03 -2.96 7.36
N LEU A 49 6.80 -3.46 7.26
CA LEU A 49 5.78 -3.30 8.30
C LEU A 49 6.19 -3.96 9.62
N GLN A 50 6.77 -5.16 9.55
CA GLN A 50 7.30 -5.88 10.72
C GLN A 50 8.47 -5.15 11.37
N ALA A 51 9.42 -4.64 10.58
CA ALA A 51 10.56 -3.89 11.10
C ALA A 51 10.13 -2.59 11.78
N ALA A 52 9.03 -1.99 11.33
CA ALA A 52 8.42 -0.80 11.93
C ALA A 52 7.43 -1.10 13.07
N ASP A 53 7.19 -2.39 13.40
CA ASP A 53 6.16 -2.85 14.36
C ASP A 53 4.78 -2.20 14.10
N TYR A 54 4.40 -2.11 12.83
CA TYR A 54 3.23 -1.32 12.43
C TYR A 54 1.92 -2.05 12.72
N ASN A 55 0.93 -1.35 13.27
CA ASN A 55 -0.39 -1.89 13.52
C ASN A 55 -1.25 -1.85 12.24
N LEU A 56 -1.44 -2.99 11.57
CA LEU A 56 -2.10 -3.08 10.25
C LEU A 56 -3.48 -2.42 10.18
N PRO A 57 -4.41 -2.60 11.15
CA PRO A 57 -5.66 -1.84 11.22
C PRO A 57 -5.52 -0.32 11.10
N GLN A 58 -4.38 0.24 11.52
CA GLN A 58 -4.15 1.69 11.45
C GLN A 58 -3.87 2.17 10.04
N LEU A 59 -3.54 1.30 9.07
CA LEU A 59 -3.29 1.71 7.68
C LEU A 59 -4.51 2.34 6.98
N LYS A 60 -5.70 2.15 7.55
CA LYS A 60 -6.94 2.68 7.01
C LYS A 60 -7.22 4.08 7.50
N GLY A 61 -7.31 5.02 6.56
CA GLY A 61 -7.76 6.38 6.84
C GLY A 61 -6.76 7.22 7.65
N ILE A 62 -5.47 6.96 7.50
CA ILE A 62 -4.40 7.74 8.15
C ILE A 62 -4.33 9.15 7.60
N TYR A 63 -3.92 10.10 8.44
CA TYR A 63 -3.59 11.45 8.01
C TYR A 63 -2.07 11.64 8.01
N VAL A 64 -1.56 12.23 6.94
CA VAL A 64 -0.14 12.55 6.77
C VAL A 64 0.05 13.94 6.20
N ASP A 65 1.16 14.58 6.53
CA ASP A 65 1.53 15.84 5.91
C ASP A 65 2.13 15.63 4.51
N GLU A 66 2.32 16.73 3.79
CA GLU A 66 2.90 16.70 2.44
C GLU A 66 4.34 16.18 2.43
N SER A 67 5.10 16.44 3.50
CA SER A 67 6.50 16.03 3.60
C SER A 67 6.61 14.51 3.68
N THR A 68 5.69 13.83 4.36
CA THR A 68 5.58 12.36 4.39
C THR A 68 5.34 11.77 3.00
N LEU A 69 4.53 12.40 2.15
CA LEU A 69 4.29 11.88 0.79
C LEU A 69 5.53 11.97 -0.11
N THR A 70 6.36 12.97 0.15
CA THR A 70 7.59 13.25 -0.62
C THR A 70 8.85 12.67 0.01
N SER A 71 8.75 12.06 1.19
CA SER A 71 9.93 11.58 1.89
C SER A 71 10.52 10.37 1.16
N VAL A 72 11.84 10.41 1.06
CA VAL A 72 12.67 9.27 0.64
C VAL A 72 13.31 8.79 1.93
N ASP A 73 12.55 8.06 2.75
CA ASP A 73 13.10 7.48 3.96
C ASP A 73 14.05 6.34 3.57
N GLU A 74 15.34 6.67 3.45
CA GLU A 74 16.39 5.70 3.11
C GLU A 74 16.46 4.56 4.14
N ASN A 75 16.09 4.84 5.39
CA ASN A 75 16.07 3.87 6.49
C ASN A 75 14.74 3.13 6.63
N HIS A 76 13.72 3.53 5.86
CA HIS A 76 12.43 2.84 5.81
C HIS A 76 11.78 2.65 7.21
N ALA A 77 11.97 3.61 8.11
CA ALA A 77 11.43 3.58 9.47
C ALA A 77 9.93 3.85 9.49
N ASP A 78 9.45 4.72 8.58
CA ASP A 78 8.02 4.90 8.33
C ASP A 78 7.58 4.12 7.07
N PRO A 79 6.67 3.14 7.19
CA PRO A 79 6.19 2.38 6.05
C PRO A 79 5.25 3.18 5.12
N ILE A 80 4.67 4.30 5.59
CA ILE A 80 3.61 5.02 4.87
C ILE A 80 4.05 5.59 3.52
N PRO A 81 5.18 6.31 3.39
CA PRO A 81 5.64 6.83 2.10
C PRO A 81 5.82 5.73 1.06
N VAL A 82 6.36 4.58 1.49
CA VAL A 82 6.60 3.43 0.62
C VAL A 82 5.29 2.79 0.17
N LEU A 83 4.33 2.63 1.07
CA LEU A 83 2.99 2.11 0.74
C LEU A 83 2.24 3.04 -0.22
N PHE A 84 2.39 4.36 -0.05
CA PHE A 84 1.83 5.35 -0.97
C PHE A 84 2.49 5.28 -2.36
N GLN A 85 3.82 5.32 -2.42
CA GLN A 85 4.57 5.30 -3.68
C GLN A 85 4.42 3.98 -4.45
N SER A 86 4.29 2.86 -3.74
CA SER A 86 4.02 1.54 -4.33
C SER A 86 2.54 1.32 -4.69
N GLY A 87 1.67 2.25 -4.28
CA GLY A 87 0.25 2.24 -4.61
C GLY A 87 -0.63 1.37 -3.71
N TYR A 88 -0.15 0.86 -2.58
CA TYR A 88 -1.03 0.20 -1.61
C TYR A 88 -1.93 1.19 -0.87
N LEU A 89 -1.44 2.41 -0.68
CA LEU A 89 -2.22 3.54 -0.19
C LEU A 89 -2.34 4.61 -1.26
N THR A 90 -3.43 5.37 -1.20
CA THR A 90 -3.69 6.48 -2.10
C THR A 90 -4.42 7.60 -1.38
N ILE A 91 -4.42 8.81 -1.95
CA ILE A 91 -5.14 9.95 -1.38
C ILE A 91 -6.64 9.69 -1.48
N SER A 92 -7.31 9.63 -0.34
CA SER A 92 -8.77 9.48 -0.25
C SER A 92 -9.47 10.79 0.07
N ALA A 93 -8.82 11.70 0.79
CA ALA A 93 -9.31 13.03 1.09
C ALA A 93 -8.15 13.98 1.44
N TYR A 94 -8.47 15.26 1.55
CA TYR A 94 -7.55 16.27 2.07
C TYR A 94 -8.27 17.15 3.09
N ASP A 95 -7.64 17.31 4.25
CA ASP A 95 -8.08 18.17 5.34
C ASP A 95 -7.06 19.29 5.55
N THR A 96 -7.53 20.51 5.82
CA THR A 96 -6.66 21.69 5.94
C THR A 96 -5.85 21.71 7.23
N GLU A 97 -6.30 21.04 8.29
CA GLU A 97 -5.63 20.98 9.58
C GLU A 97 -4.81 19.69 9.73
N MET A 98 -5.33 18.56 9.25
CA MET A 98 -4.72 17.23 9.40
C MET A 98 -3.90 16.78 8.19
N GLY A 99 -4.01 17.44 7.03
CA GLY A 99 -3.27 17.09 5.82
C GLY A 99 -3.97 16.06 4.92
N TYR A 100 -3.20 15.21 4.25
CA TYR A 100 -3.73 14.21 3.31
C TYR A 100 -4.22 12.99 4.06
N ARG A 101 -5.47 12.57 3.78
CA ARG A 101 -5.99 11.30 4.25
C ARG A 101 -5.64 10.21 3.25
N LEU A 102 -4.92 9.18 3.67
CA LEU A 102 -4.61 8.02 2.85
C LEU A 102 -5.51 6.82 3.18
N ASP A 103 -5.88 6.06 2.15
CA ASP A 103 -6.68 4.85 2.27
C ASP A 103 -6.32 3.87 1.14
N PHE A 104 -6.81 2.64 1.20
CA PHE A 104 -6.68 1.69 0.09
C PHE A 104 -7.47 2.21 -1.13
N PRO A 105 -6.92 2.05 -2.34
CA PRO A 105 -7.55 2.56 -3.56
C PRO A 105 -8.88 1.85 -3.89
N ASN A 106 -8.99 0.57 -3.54
CA ASN A 106 -10.20 -0.23 -3.71
C ASN A 106 -10.18 -1.46 -2.77
N GLN A 107 -11.32 -2.17 -2.70
CA GLN A 107 -11.49 -3.35 -1.85
C GLN A 107 -10.61 -4.54 -2.28
N GLU A 108 -10.23 -4.65 -3.55
CA GLU A 108 -9.34 -5.72 -4.01
C GLU A 108 -7.94 -5.54 -3.40
N VAL A 109 -7.41 -4.32 -3.44
CA VAL A 109 -6.10 -4.02 -2.85
C VAL A 109 -6.15 -4.16 -1.33
N GLU A 110 -7.23 -3.68 -0.69
CA GLU A 110 -7.43 -3.85 0.76
C GLU A 110 -7.45 -5.35 1.15
N HIS A 111 -8.34 -6.14 0.56
CA HIS A 111 -8.45 -7.57 0.89
C HIS A 111 -7.20 -8.34 0.51
N GLY A 112 -6.64 -8.13 -0.69
CA GLY A 112 -5.42 -8.80 -1.13
C GLY A 112 -4.23 -8.49 -0.20
N PHE A 113 -4.14 -7.26 0.29
CA PHE A 113 -3.12 -6.85 1.25
C PHE A 113 -3.30 -7.56 2.61
N PHE A 114 -4.51 -7.56 3.19
CA PHE A 114 -4.76 -8.23 4.47
C PHE A 114 -4.68 -9.76 4.38
N ASP A 115 -5.25 -10.38 3.34
CA ASP A 115 -5.24 -11.83 3.14
C ASP A 115 -3.82 -12.38 2.96
N PHE A 116 -2.94 -11.58 2.35
CA PHE A 116 -1.54 -11.95 2.20
C PHE A 116 -0.69 -11.66 3.43
N LEU A 117 -0.95 -10.55 4.12
CA LEU A 117 -0.19 -10.17 5.32
C LEU A 117 -0.57 -10.99 6.53
N MET A 118 -1.85 -11.31 6.75
CA MET A 118 -2.29 -12.05 7.93
C MET A 118 -1.49 -13.34 8.18
N PRO A 119 -1.26 -14.21 7.16
CA PRO A 119 -0.42 -15.39 7.33
C PRO A 119 1.05 -15.08 7.60
N LEU A 120 1.59 -13.94 7.16
CA LEU A 120 3.01 -13.62 7.34
C LEU A 120 3.29 -12.81 8.61
N TYR A 121 2.31 -12.03 9.06
CA TYR A 121 2.33 -11.25 10.29
C TYR A 121 2.03 -12.12 11.52
N GLY A 122 1.17 -13.13 11.39
CA GLY A 122 0.77 -14.02 12.48
C GLY A 122 1.64 -15.28 12.68
N VAL A 123 2.59 -15.57 11.78
CA VAL A 123 3.35 -16.86 11.78
C VAL A 123 4.74 -16.77 12.44
N ILE A 124 5.11 -15.68 13.10
CA ILE A 124 6.41 -15.60 13.78
C ILE A 124 6.22 -15.57 15.30
N GLU A 125 6.15 -16.74 15.91
CA GLU A 125 7.02 -17.13 17.04
C GLU A 125 7.15 -18.66 17.08
N GLU A 126 8.31 -19.18 16.69
CA GLU A 126 9.10 -19.92 17.69
C GLU A 126 10.51 -19.33 17.66
N PRO A 127 10.97 -18.67 18.75
CA PRO A 127 12.39 -18.42 18.90
C PRO A 127 13.10 -19.77 18.97
N ASP A 128 14.13 -19.93 18.16
CA ASP A 128 15.03 -21.08 18.18
C ASP A 128 15.61 -21.21 19.60
N ASN A 129 15.06 -22.12 20.38
CA ASN A 129 15.55 -22.42 21.73
C ASN A 129 16.66 -23.45 21.59
N ASP A 130 17.79 -23.01 21.04
CA ASP A 130 19.03 -23.77 21.06
C ASP A 130 19.52 -23.85 22.52
N ARG A 131 19.38 -25.05 23.10
CA ARG A 131 19.97 -25.48 24.36
C ARG A 131 21.18 -26.36 24.10
#